data_AF-A0AA87Q120-F1
#
_entry.id   AF-A0AA87Q120-F1
#
_cell.length_a   1.000
_cell.length_b   1.000
_cell.length_c   1.000
_cell.angle_alpha   90.00
_cell.angle_beta   90.00
_cell.angle_gamma   90.00
#
_symmetry.space_group_name_H-M   'P 1'
#
loop_
_entity.id
_entity.type
_entity.pdbx_description
1 polymer ?
#
loop_
_entity_poly.entity_id
_entity_poly.type
_entity_poly.pdbx_seq_one_letter_code
_entity_poly.pdbx_strand_id
1 'polypeptide(L)'
;MTSETATDKPAFPAAGAAAGLTTAEEWRSILTAFSHIVLVANSDTVDIGSLQAQYPSTALFVFFNKVYKVLDRPFLGHSLLISRGQPRGANIVYRGEVGEVVKFFPREYFLGIMNIRLGLEEKLNPAADFQGAPTGHLDLVGFCGDLYTEAKTPTSGFALALWLSDLKLPGAIVLAGFSAKRSEKWRVVSVHDWSFEQTFLRLFARLGKITIHGGVSANAYTRLAERFSEVPPAEISLAVAEVLSERLGNTDAQVDKLISLTNVIRSTDNFLRRLRPKFLKGKPKGTPGEQKEG
;
A
#
# COMPACT_ATOMS: atom_id res chain seq x y z
N MET A 1 -30.08 6.85 -47.36
CA MET A 1 -30.36 6.21 -46.05
C MET A 1 -29.08 5.58 -45.56
N THR A 2 -28.28 6.36 -44.85
CA THR A 2 -27.06 5.91 -44.19
C THR A 2 -27.42 5.47 -42.78
N SER A 3 -27.28 4.17 -42.53
CA SER A 3 -27.39 3.56 -41.20
C SER A 3 -26.17 3.98 -40.38
N GLU A 4 -26.38 4.86 -39.40
CA GLU A 4 -25.42 5.13 -38.34
C GLU A 4 -25.15 3.85 -37.56
N THR A 5 -23.92 3.37 -37.63
CA THR A 5 -23.38 2.34 -36.73
C THR A 5 -23.29 2.93 -35.33
N ALA A 6 -24.10 2.38 -34.42
CA ALA A 6 -24.00 2.63 -33.00
C ALA A 6 -22.55 2.41 -32.53
N THR A 7 -21.93 3.45 -31.99
CA THR A 7 -20.66 3.37 -31.29
C THR A 7 -20.83 2.49 -30.06
N ASP A 8 -20.32 1.27 -30.13
CA ASP A 8 -20.26 0.32 -29.02
C ASP A 8 -19.32 0.90 -27.96
N LYS A 9 -19.88 1.53 -26.92
CA LYS A 9 -19.08 1.92 -25.75
C LYS A 9 -18.58 0.62 -25.11
N PRO A 10 -17.29 0.51 -24.74
CA PRO A 10 -16.83 -0.67 -24.02
C PRO A 10 -17.69 -0.84 -22.76
N ALA A 11 -18.39 -1.95 -22.67
CA ALA A 11 -19.20 -2.27 -21.51
C ALA A 11 -18.27 -2.38 -20.30
N PHE A 12 -18.51 -1.58 -19.26
CA PHE A 12 -17.76 -1.68 -18.03
C PHE A 12 -17.99 -3.05 -17.38
N PRO A 13 -16.96 -3.63 -16.74
CA PRO A 13 -17.13 -4.85 -15.96
C PRO A 13 -18.24 -4.65 -14.92
N ALA A 14 -19.09 -5.66 -14.78
CA ALA A 14 -20.15 -5.64 -13.79
C ALA A 14 -19.56 -5.56 -12.36
N ALA A 15 -20.35 -5.03 -11.44
CA ALA A 15 -20.10 -5.22 -10.01
C ALA A 15 -19.82 -6.69 -9.69
N GLY A 16 -18.81 -6.94 -8.86
CA GLY A 16 -18.40 -8.29 -8.50
C GLY A 16 -17.60 -9.05 -9.55
N ALA A 17 -17.18 -8.41 -10.65
CA ALA A 17 -16.38 -9.05 -11.72
C ALA A 17 -15.04 -9.64 -11.26
N ALA A 18 -14.55 -9.32 -10.06
CA ALA A 18 -13.36 -9.97 -9.49
C ALA A 18 -13.62 -11.42 -9.05
N ALA A 19 -14.88 -11.85 -8.90
CA ALA A 19 -15.21 -13.18 -8.39
C ALA A 19 -14.60 -14.29 -9.26
N GLY A 20 -13.78 -15.14 -8.65
CA GLY A 20 -13.22 -16.33 -9.29
C GLY A 20 -12.07 -16.09 -10.25
N LEU A 21 -11.59 -14.85 -10.42
CA LEU A 21 -10.42 -14.57 -11.25
C LEU A 21 -9.16 -15.16 -10.59
N THR A 22 -8.30 -15.80 -11.36
CA THR A 22 -7.09 -16.46 -10.85
C THR A 22 -5.83 -16.21 -11.68
N THR A 23 -5.99 -15.76 -12.93
CA THR A 23 -4.89 -15.58 -13.88
C THR A 23 -4.67 -14.11 -14.24
N ALA A 24 -3.44 -13.78 -14.64
CA ALA A 24 -3.11 -12.43 -15.07
C ALA A 24 -3.95 -11.96 -16.29
N GLU A 25 -4.29 -12.86 -17.22
CA GLU A 25 -5.08 -12.51 -18.40
C GLU A 25 -6.55 -12.22 -18.06
N GLU A 26 -7.13 -12.98 -17.12
CA GLU A 26 -8.48 -12.70 -16.60
C GLU A 26 -8.53 -11.32 -15.94
N TRP A 27 -7.56 -11.01 -15.10
CA TRP A 27 -7.42 -9.68 -14.50
C TRP A 27 -7.23 -8.60 -15.57
N ARG A 28 -6.35 -8.84 -16.54
CA ARG A 28 -6.10 -7.91 -17.64
C ARG A 28 -7.37 -7.61 -18.44
N SER A 29 -8.16 -8.63 -18.74
CA SER A 29 -9.42 -8.52 -19.50
C SER A 29 -10.39 -7.55 -18.83
N ILE A 30 -10.57 -7.65 -17.51
CA ILE A 30 -11.46 -6.72 -16.79
C ILE A 30 -10.84 -5.33 -16.60
N LEU A 31 -9.52 -5.25 -16.39
CA LEU A 31 -8.84 -3.98 -16.12
C LEU A 31 -8.71 -3.10 -17.37
N THR A 32 -8.71 -3.69 -18.58
CA THR A 32 -8.59 -2.96 -19.85
C THR A 32 -9.75 -1.99 -20.11
N ALA A 33 -10.91 -2.21 -19.48
CA ALA A 33 -12.09 -1.38 -19.65
C ALA A 33 -11.98 -0.01 -18.96
N PHE A 34 -11.02 0.16 -18.03
CA PHE A 34 -10.86 1.40 -17.28
C PHE A 34 -9.85 2.33 -17.95
N SER A 35 -10.24 3.59 -18.10
CA SER A 35 -9.37 4.66 -18.62
C SER A 35 -8.17 4.96 -17.72
N HIS A 36 -8.35 4.76 -16.41
CA HIS A 36 -7.36 5.04 -15.38
C HIS A 36 -7.47 3.98 -14.29
N ILE A 37 -6.33 3.52 -13.78
CA ILE A 37 -6.24 2.70 -12.57
C ILE A 37 -5.47 3.50 -11.53
N VAL A 38 -6.20 4.01 -10.54
CA VAL A 38 -5.69 4.90 -9.50
C VAL A 38 -5.38 4.07 -8.25
N LEU A 39 -4.11 3.75 -8.01
CA LEU A 39 -3.67 3.14 -6.75
C LEU A 39 -3.68 4.21 -5.66
N VAL A 40 -4.46 3.97 -4.61
CA VAL A 40 -4.62 4.88 -3.47
C VAL A 40 -3.83 4.34 -2.29
N ALA A 41 -2.71 4.99 -1.95
CA ALA A 41 -1.93 4.62 -0.78
C ALA A 41 -2.70 4.90 0.51
N ASN A 42 -2.44 4.09 1.54
CA ASN A 42 -2.95 4.32 2.90
C ASN A 42 -2.20 5.47 3.59
N SER A 43 -2.36 6.69 3.08
CA SER A 43 -1.71 7.92 3.56
C SER A 43 -2.76 8.95 3.98
N ASP A 44 -2.52 9.63 5.10
CA ASP A 44 -3.38 10.71 5.62
C ASP A 44 -3.34 11.98 4.74
N THR A 45 -2.36 12.09 3.86
CA THR A 45 -2.25 13.19 2.90
C THR A 45 -3.17 13.06 1.69
N VAL A 46 -3.91 11.96 1.56
CA VAL A 46 -4.80 11.74 0.40
C VAL A 46 -6.20 12.26 0.71
N ASP A 47 -6.60 13.31 -0.01
CA ASP A 47 -7.99 13.75 -0.06
C ASP A 47 -8.74 12.97 -1.15
N ILE A 48 -9.55 11.99 -0.75
CA ILE A 48 -10.29 11.14 -1.67
C ILE A 48 -11.38 11.91 -2.44
N GLY A 49 -12.00 12.93 -1.83
CA GLY A 49 -13.03 13.72 -2.49
C GLY A 49 -12.45 14.51 -3.66
N SER A 50 -11.32 15.19 -3.41
CA SER A 50 -10.58 15.90 -4.46
C SER A 50 -10.02 14.94 -5.52
N LEU A 51 -9.49 13.80 -5.10
CA LEU A 51 -8.98 12.77 -6.02
C LEU A 51 -10.09 12.29 -6.96
N GLN A 52 -11.27 11.97 -6.41
CA GLN A 52 -12.40 11.48 -7.20
C GLN A 52 -12.90 12.53 -8.20
N ALA A 53 -12.93 13.81 -7.82
CA ALA A 53 -13.36 14.90 -8.71
C ALA A 53 -12.40 15.13 -9.90
N GLN A 54 -11.13 14.73 -9.79
CA GLN A 54 -10.11 14.95 -10.81
C GLN A 54 -10.04 13.85 -11.88
N TYR A 55 -10.60 12.66 -11.61
CA TYR A 55 -10.58 11.56 -12.57
C TYR A 55 -11.97 11.34 -13.19
N PRO A 56 -12.03 10.84 -14.44
CA PRO A 56 -13.30 10.55 -15.07
C PRO A 56 -14.04 9.42 -14.33
N SER A 57 -15.36 9.35 -14.52
CA SER A 57 -16.20 8.27 -13.96
C SER A 57 -15.77 6.88 -14.44
N THR A 58 -14.97 6.80 -15.50
CA THR A 58 -14.40 5.58 -16.10
C THR A 58 -13.08 5.15 -15.44
N ALA A 59 -12.70 5.75 -14.31
CA ALA A 59 -11.51 5.40 -13.54
C ALA A 59 -11.83 4.32 -12.48
N LEU A 60 -10.91 3.38 -12.30
CA LEU A 60 -10.92 2.40 -11.21
C LEU A 60 -10.04 2.88 -10.07
N PHE A 61 -10.59 2.96 -8.86
CA PHE A 61 -9.85 3.28 -7.65
C PHE A 61 -9.49 2.01 -6.88
N VAL A 62 -8.20 1.82 -6.65
CA VAL A 62 -7.66 0.62 -6.01
C VAL A 62 -7.21 0.97 -4.60
N PHE A 63 -7.87 0.37 -3.62
CA PHE A 63 -7.60 0.59 -2.19
C PHE A 63 -6.89 -0.62 -1.59
N PHE A 64 -6.29 -0.46 -0.41
CA PHE A 64 -5.63 -1.54 0.32
C PHE A 64 -6.28 -1.75 1.70
N ASN A 65 -6.13 -2.94 2.28
CA ASN A 65 -6.72 -3.41 3.56
C ASN A 65 -7.07 -2.39 4.67
N LYS A 66 -6.29 -1.30 4.85
CA LYS A 66 -6.56 -0.28 5.87
C LYS A 66 -7.33 0.92 5.31
N VAL A 67 -8.41 0.65 4.57
CA VAL A 67 -9.15 1.66 3.80
C VAL A 67 -9.72 2.78 4.69
N TYR A 68 -10.09 2.47 5.93
CA TYR A 68 -10.56 3.42 6.94
C TYR A 68 -9.53 4.52 7.30
N LYS A 69 -8.29 4.41 6.82
CA LYS A 69 -7.29 5.48 6.93
C LYS A 69 -7.49 6.62 5.93
N VAL A 70 -8.17 6.34 4.83
CA VAL A 70 -8.38 7.26 3.70
C VAL A 70 -9.85 7.49 3.40
N LEU A 71 -10.73 6.55 3.79
CA LEU A 71 -12.18 6.69 3.69
C LEU A 71 -12.80 6.89 5.08
N ASP A 72 -13.57 7.95 5.22
CA ASP A 72 -14.45 8.23 6.36
C ASP A 72 -15.93 7.95 6.05
N ARG A 73 -16.26 7.78 4.76
CA ARG A 73 -17.60 7.49 4.22
C ARG A 73 -17.51 6.52 3.03
N PRO A 74 -18.64 5.91 2.61
CA PRO A 74 -18.65 5.05 1.43
C PRO A 74 -18.13 5.76 0.17
N PHE A 75 -17.34 5.05 -0.63
CA PHE A 75 -16.75 5.55 -1.87
C PHE A 75 -17.66 5.28 -3.06
N LEU A 76 -18.19 6.33 -3.67
CA LEU A 76 -19.18 6.23 -4.76
C LEU A 76 -18.51 6.19 -6.15
N GLY A 77 -17.72 5.15 -6.42
CA GLY A 77 -17.03 4.99 -7.72
C GLY A 77 -16.48 3.58 -7.91
N HIS A 78 -16.08 3.26 -9.15
CA HIS A 78 -15.52 1.94 -9.46
C HIS A 78 -14.33 1.67 -8.55
N SER A 79 -14.39 0.56 -7.83
CA SER A 79 -13.44 0.28 -6.77
C SER A 79 -13.02 -1.18 -6.72
N LEU A 80 -11.76 -1.40 -6.35
CA LEU A 80 -11.16 -2.71 -6.11
C LEU A 80 -10.39 -2.65 -4.79
N LEU A 81 -10.55 -3.68 -3.96
CA LEU A 81 -9.82 -3.80 -2.71
C LEU A 81 -8.69 -4.82 -2.84
N ILE A 82 -7.46 -4.38 -2.61
CA ILE A 82 -6.30 -5.26 -2.52
C ILE A 82 -6.16 -5.78 -1.09
N SER A 83 -6.23 -7.11 -0.97
CA SER A 83 -5.96 -7.80 0.29
C SER A 83 -4.74 -8.71 0.15
N ARG A 84 -3.62 -8.32 0.76
CA ARG A 84 -2.43 -9.16 0.75
C ARG A 84 -2.49 -10.23 1.84
N GLY A 85 -2.18 -11.46 1.44
CA GLY A 85 -1.98 -12.60 2.32
C GLY A 85 -0.82 -12.37 3.29
N GLN A 86 -0.91 -13.01 4.45
CA GLN A 86 0.18 -13.12 5.41
C GLN A 86 0.29 -14.62 5.78
N PRO A 87 1.25 -15.05 6.61
CA PRO A 87 1.32 -16.46 7.04
C PRO A 87 0.02 -16.99 7.67
N ARG A 88 -0.75 -16.12 8.32
CA ARG A 88 -2.08 -16.44 8.89
C ARG A 88 -3.26 -16.13 7.96
N GLY A 89 -2.99 -15.78 6.71
CA GLY A 89 -3.97 -15.23 5.77
C GLY A 89 -4.04 -13.70 5.81
N ALA A 90 -4.90 -13.15 4.96
CA ALA A 90 -5.18 -11.75 4.80
C ALA A 90 -5.61 -11.09 6.12
N ASN A 91 -5.12 -9.86 6.34
CA ASN A 91 -5.30 -9.12 7.59
C ASN A 91 -6.77 -8.97 7.99
N ILE A 92 -7.61 -8.59 7.02
CA ILE A 92 -9.03 -8.35 7.24
C ILE A 92 -9.81 -9.63 7.55
N VAL A 93 -9.33 -10.79 7.10
CA VAL A 93 -9.97 -12.10 7.36
C VAL A 93 -9.70 -12.53 8.79
N TYR A 94 -8.43 -12.68 9.19
CA TYR A 94 -8.13 -13.25 10.51
C TYR A 94 -8.50 -12.31 11.66
N ARG A 95 -8.69 -11.02 11.39
CA ARG A 95 -9.22 -10.05 12.37
C ARG A 95 -10.74 -9.96 12.39
N GLY A 96 -11.44 -10.63 11.48
CA GLY A 96 -12.90 -10.52 11.35
C GLY A 96 -13.38 -9.15 10.87
N GLU A 97 -12.53 -8.40 10.17
CA GLU A 97 -12.78 -7.01 9.73
C GLU A 97 -13.36 -6.94 8.30
N VAL A 98 -13.65 -8.07 7.64
CA VAL A 98 -14.11 -8.08 6.24
C VAL A 98 -15.34 -7.21 6.03
N GLY A 99 -16.42 -7.39 6.81
CA GLY A 99 -17.63 -6.57 6.70
C GLY A 99 -17.36 -5.08 6.98
N GLU A 100 -16.52 -4.79 7.97
CA GLU A 100 -16.14 -3.42 8.35
C GLU A 100 -15.36 -2.69 7.26
N VAL A 101 -14.60 -3.42 6.45
CA VAL A 101 -13.85 -2.86 5.32
C VAL A 101 -14.71 -2.79 4.07
N VAL A 102 -15.49 -3.84 3.79
CA VAL A 102 -16.33 -3.93 2.58
C VAL A 102 -17.47 -2.91 2.59
N LYS A 103 -17.99 -2.50 3.77
CA LYS A 103 -19.06 -1.48 3.87
C LYS A 103 -18.71 -0.13 3.25
N PHE A 104 -17.42 0.17 3.05
CA PHE A 104 -16.98 1.39 2.38
C PHE A 104 -17.16 1.35 0.85
N PHE A 105 -17.51 0.18 0.29
CA PHE A 105 -17.66 0.00 -1.15
C PHE A 105 -19.10 -0.41 -1.49
N PRO A 106 -19.91 0.52 -2.03
CA PRO A 106 -21.25 0.21 -2.52
C PRO A 106 -21.21 -0.89 -3.58
N ARG A 107 -22.18 -1.80 -3.53
CA ARG A 107 -22.19 -3.00 -4.37
C ARG A 107 -22.24 -2.67 -5.85
N GLU A 108 -22.86 -1.56 -6.22
CA GLU A 108 -23.07 -1.12 -7.60
C GLU A 108 -21.76 -0.85 -8.34
N TYR A 109 -20.71 -0.48 -7.62
CA TYR A 109 -19.43 -0.05 -8.19
C TYR A 109 -18.24 -0.92 -7.76
N PHE A 110 -18.45 -1.79 -6.78
CA PHE A 110 -17.37 -2.60 -6.22
C PHE A 110 -17.09 -3.82 -7.10
N LEU A 111 -15.90 -3.87 -7.70
CA LEU A 111 -15.45 -5.02 -8.49
C LEU A 111 -15.21 -6.23 -7.59
N GLY A 112 -14.75 -6.00 -6.36
CA GLY A 112 -14.46 -7.03 -5.38
C GLY A 112 -13.09 -6.89 -4.73
N ILE A 113 -12.64 -8.01 -4.17
CA ILE A 113 -11.37 -8.15 -3.49
C ILE A 113 -10.39 -8.88 -4.42
N MET A 114 -9.22 -8.30 -4.65
CA MET A 114 -8.08 -8.99 -5.21
C MET A 114 -7.21 -9.46 -4.05
N ASN A 115 -7.27 -10.76 -3.74
CA ASN A 115 -6.41 -11.36 -2.75
C ASN A 115 -5.07 -11.73 -3.37
N ILE A 116 -3.99 -11.08 -2.92
CA ILE A 116 -2.65 -11.26 -3.48
C ILE A 116 -1.72 -11.99 -2.52
N ARG A 117 -0.69 -12.66 -3.06
CA ARG A 117 0.50 -13.07 -2.30
C ARG A 117 1.78 -12.69 -3.05
N LEU A 118 2.82 -12.33 -2.31
CA LEU A 118 4.15 -11.96 -2.83
C LEU A 118 5.25 -12.92 -2.34
N GLY A 119 5.02 -13.62 -1.23
CA GLY A 119 5.94 -14.59 -0.64
C GLY A 119 5.35 -16.00 -0.58
N LEU A 120 6.22 -17.02 -0.57
CA LEU A 120 5.81 -18.44 -0.46
C LEU A 120 5.13 -18.72 0.90
N GLU A 121 5.51 -17.99 1.93
CA GLU A 121 4.94 -18.05 3.27
C GLU A 121 3.57 -17.38 3.36
N GLU A 122 3.17 -16.59 2.37
CA GLU A 122 1.89 -15.88 2.37
C GLU A 122 0.75 -16.76 1.85
N LYS A 123 -0.32 -16.81 2.64
CA LYS A 123 -1.50 -17.60 2.32
C LYS A 123 -2.54 -16.76 1.58
N LEU A 124 -2.95 -17.24 0.41
CA LEU A 124 -4.20 -16.82 -0.23
C LEU A 124 -5.37 -17.47 0.51
N ASN A 125 -6.32 -16.65 0.96
CA ASN A 125 -7.54 -17.11 1.60
C ASN A 125 -8.54 -17.58 0.55
N PRO A 126 -9.25 -18.71 0.76
CA PRO A 126 -10.41 -19.06 -0.06
C PRO A 126 -11.42 -17.91 -0.11
N ALA A 127 -12.16 -17.78 -1.22
CA ALA A 127 -13.18 -16.74 -1.37
C ALA A 127 -14.25 -16.76 -0.25
N ALA A 128 -14.57 -17.96 0.28
CA ALA A 128 -15.50 -18.13 1.39
C ALA A 128 -15.08 -17.38 2.68
N ASP A 129 -13.78 -17.22 2.91
CA ASP A 129 -13.25 -16.50 4.07
C ASP A 129 -13.58 -14.99 4.03
N PHE A 130 -13.92 -14.46 2.85
CA PHE A 130 -14.28 -13.06 2.64
C PHE A 130 -15.79 -12.80 2.77
N GLN A 131 -16.52 -13.66 3.50
CA GLN A 131 -17.91 -13.42 3.91
C GLN A 131 -18.86 -13.11 2.74
N GLY A 132 -18.64 -13.74 1.58
CA GLY A 132 -19.46 -13.55 0.37
C GLY A 132 -19.11 -12.32 -0.46
N ALA A 133 -18.06 -11.56 -0.11
CA ALA A 133 -17.54 -10.51 -0.99
C ALA A 133 -16.96 -11.13 -2.28
N PRO A 134 -17.26 -10.58 -3.47
CA PRO A 134 -16.65 -11.03 -4.72
C PRO A 134 -15.13 -11.01 -4.60
N THR A 135 -14.48 -12.15 -4.82
CA THR A 135 -13.05 -12.30 -4.56
C THR A 135 -12.38 -13.06 -5.69
N GLY A 136 -11.27 -12.50 -6.17
CA GLY A 136 -10.33 -13.16 -7.05
C GLY A 136 -8.94 -13.21 -6.40
N HIS A 137 -8.06 -13.99 -7.01
CA HIS A 137 -6.73 -14.29 -6.51
C HIS A 137 -5.67 -13.90 -7.53
N LEU A 138 -4.54 -13.43 -7.02
CA LEU A 138 -3.37 -13.14 -7.85
C LEU A 138 -2.11 -13.59 -7.10
N ASP A 139 -1.43 -14.56 -7.70
CA ASP A 139 -0.16 -15.06 -7.21
C ASP A 139 0.99 -14.30 -7.87
N LEU A 140 1.74 -13.55 -7.06
CA LEU A 140 2.90 -12.76 -7.49
C LEU A 140 4.19 -13.25 -6.82
N VAL A 141 4.21 -14.50 -6.33
CA VAL A 141 5.44 -15.10 -5.79
C VAL A 141 6.54 -15.07 -6.85
N GLY A 142 7.72 -14.58 -6.46
CA GLY A 142 8.88 -14.46 -7.35
C GLY A 142 8.81 -13.30 -8.35
N PHE A 143 7.67 -12.62 -8.50
CA PHE A 143 7.51 -11.53 -9.48
C PHE A 143 8.51 -10.39 -9.30
N CYS A 144 8.80 -10.03 -8.05
CA CYS A 144 9.81 -9.01 -7.73
C CYS A 144 11.20 -9.60 -7.42
N GLY A 145 11.38 -10.93 -7.52
CA GLY A 145 12.51 -11.66 -6.93
C GLY A 145 13.88 -11.20 -7.44
N ASP A 146 14.07 -11.13 -8.75
CA ASP A 146 15.35 -10.75 -9.37
C ASP A 146 15.66 -9.25 -9.24
N LEU A 147 14.64 -8.45 -8.92
CA LEU A 147 14.73 -6.99 -8.91
C LEU A 147 14.89 -6.42 -7.49
N TYR A 148 14.27 -7.04 -6.49
CA TYR A 148 14.09 -6.46 -5.17
C TYR A 148 15.27 -6.72 -4.23
N THR A 149 15.42 -5.89 -3.21
CA THR A 149 16.58 -5.96 -2.32
C THR A 149 16.57 -7.19 -1.41
N GLU A 150 17.74 -7.77 -1.20
CA GLU A 150 17.93 -8.99 -0.41
C GLU A 150 17.39 -8.82 1.02
N ALA A 151 16.76 -9.87 1.56
CA ALA A 151 16.16 -9.89 2.89
C ALA A 151 15.07 -8.83 3.16
N LYS A 152 14.57 -8.16 2.12
CA LYS A 152 13.41 -7.25 2.18
C LYS A 152 12.25 -7.82 1.39
N THR A 153 11.05 -7.36 1.71
CA THR A 153 9.83 -7.77 1.00
C THR A 153 9.16 -6.55 0.38
N PRO A 154 8.71 -6.59 -0.88
CA PRO A 154 8.02 -5.46 -1.51
C PRO A 154 6.74 -5.09 -0.79
N THR A 155 6.38 -3.81 -0.80
CA THR A 155 5.02 -3.37 -0.42
C THR A 155 4.00 -3.81 -1.46
N SER A 156 2.74 -4.02 -1.06
CA SER A 156 1.67 -4.37 -2.02
C SER A 156 1.49 -3.29 -3.08
N GLY A 157 1.62 -2.01 -2.70
CA GLY A 157 1.47 -0.89 -3.63
C GLY A 157 2.56 -0.86 -4.69
N PHE A 158 3.82 -1.10 -4.30
CA PHE A 158 4.94 -1.22 -5.24
C PHE A 158 4.75 -2.40 -6.20
N ALA A 159 4.46 -3.60 -5.68
CA ALA A 159 4.29 -4.79 -6.50
C ALA A 159 3.12 -4.65 -7.49
N LEU A 160 2.00 -4.06 -7.06
CA LEU A 160 0.86 -3.79 -7.95
C LEU A 160 1.18 -2.75 -9.02
N ALA A 161 1.93 -1.70 -8.69
CA ALA A 161 2.34 -0.71 -9.68
C ALA A 161 3.20 -1.34 -10.79
N LEU A 162 4.14 -2.21 -10.42
CA LEU A 162 4.98 -2.95 -11.35
C LEU A 162 4.15 -3.92 -12.20
N TRP A 163 3.34 -4.77 -11.56
CA TRP A 163 2.49 -5.75 -12.24
C TRP A 163 1.50 -5.10 -13.20
N LEU A 164 0.82 -4.03 -12.80
CA LEU A 164 -0.09 -3.29 -13.69
C LEU A 164 0.62 -2.74 -14.92
N SER A 165 1.86 -2.27 -14.76
CA SER A 165 2.64 -1.75 -15.90
C SER A 165 2.99 -2.84 -16.91
N ASP A 166 3.24 -4.07 -16.43
CA ASP A 166 3.61 -5.23 -17.25
C ASP A 166 2.42 -5.78 -18.04
N LEU A 167 1.18 -5.56 -17.55
CA LEU A 167 -0.04 -5.93 -18.26
C LEU A 167 -0.24 -5.14 -19.57
N LYS A 168 0.48 -4.02 -19.76
CA LYS A 168 0.38 -3.14 -20.93
C LYS A 168 -1.08 -2.74 -21.22
N LEU A 169 -1.76 -2.29 -20.17
CA LEU A 169 -3.13 -1.81 -20.27
C LEU A 169 -3.19 -0.52 -21.10
N PRO A 170 -4.28 -0.28 -21.84
CA PRO A 170 -4.46 0.98 -22.58
C PRO A 170 -4.69 2.18 -21.64
N GLY A 171 -5.24 1.92 -20.45
CA GLY A 171 -5.50 2.94 -19.44
C GLY A 171 -4.25 3.38 -18.67
N ALA A 172 -4.28 4.60 -18.14
CA ALA A 172 -3.18 5.16 -17.36
C ALA A 172 -3.12 4.58 -15.94
N ILE A 173 -1.92 4.24 -15.47
CA ILE A 173 -1.69 3.80 -14.08
C ILE A 173 -1.27 5.02 -13.26
N VAL A 174 -2.00 5.30 -12.19
CA VAL A 174 -1.79 6.50 -11.37
C VAL A 174 -1.56 6.15 -9.91
N LEU A 175 -0.53 6.73 -9.30
CA LEU A 175 -0.19 6.55 -7.90
C LEU A 175 -0.59 7.78 -7.09
N ALA A 176 -1.55 7.64 -6.18
CA ALA A 176 -2.00 8.69 -5.27
C ALA A 176 -1.52 8.42 -3.84
N GLY A 177 -0.77 9.36 -3.25
CA GLY A 177 -0.28 9.27 -1.87
C GLY A 177 1.00 8.45 -1.66
N PHE A 178 1.69 8.04 -2.73
CA PHE A 178 2.92 7.23 -2.68
C PHE A 178 4.18 8.07 -2.38
N SER A 179 4.13 8.96 -1.38
CA SER A 179 5.21 9.93 -1.11
C SER A 179 6.35 9.42 -0.23
N ALA A 180 6.19 8.25 0.41
CA ALA A 180 7.06 7.70 1.46
C ALA A 180 7.35 8.63 2.65
N LYS A 181 6.63 9.74 2.80
CA LYS A 181 6.74 10.59 3.98
C LYS A 181 6.19 9.86 5.20
N ARG A 182 6.94 9.90 6.30
CA ARG A 182 6.46 9.42 7.60
C ARG A 182 5.31 10.33 8.05
N SER A 183 4.09 9.79 8.13
CA SER A 183 3.01 10.45 8.89
C SER A 183 3.28 10.28 10.38
N GLU A 184 3.01 11.29 11.20
CA GLU A 184 3.09 11.20 12.67
C GLU A 184 2.18 10.08 13.23
N LYS A 185 1.09 9.78 12.51
CA LYS A 185 0.06 8.81 12.91
C LYS A 185 0.41 7.35 12.61
N TRP A 186 1.34 7.07 11.68
CA TRP A 186 1.58 5.71 11.19
C TRP A 186 3.07 5.36 11.00
N ARG A 187 3.49 4.25 11.61
CA ARG A 187 4.87 3.73 11.53
C ARG A 187 5.17 3.18 10.13
N VAL A 188 6.27 3.62 9.56
CA VAL A 188 6.94 2.98 8.41
C VAL A 188 7.68 1.74 8.92
N VAL A 189 7.38 0.57 8.36
CA VAL A 189 7.96 -0.72 8.81
C VAL A 189 9.25 -0.98 8.04
N SER A 190 10.33 -1.34 8.75
CA SER A 190 11.67 -1.57 8.21
C SER A 190 11.83 -2.87 7.39
N VAL A 191 10.77 -3.66 7.25
CA VAL A 191 10.75 -4.90 6.46
C VAL A 191 10.75 -4.64 4.95
N HIS A 192 10.38 -3.42 4.53
CA HIS A 192 10.39 -2.97 3.14
C HIS A 192 11.58 -2.03 2.89
N ASP A 193 12.06 -2.00 1.65
CA ASP A 193 13.03 -1.00 1.19
C ASP A 193 12.32 0.19 0.53
N TRP A 194 11.84 1.10 1.36
CA TRP A 194 11.10 2.27 0.91
C TRP A 194 11.92 3.18 -0.01
N SER A 195 13.23 3.27 0.20
CA SER A 195 14.12 4.09 -0.64
C SER A 195 14.24 3.51 -2.03
N PHE A 196 14.45 2.19 -2.13
CA PHE A 196 14.46 1.47 -3.40
C PHE A 196 13.12 1.63 -4.13
N GLU A 197 12.01 1.35 -3.47
CA GLU A 197 10.67 1.44 -4.06
C GLU A 197 10.39 2.86 -4.60
N GLN A 198 10.71 3.89 -3.83
CA GLN A 198 10.50 5.28 -4.28
C GLN A 198 11.39 5.68 -5.44
N THR A 199 12.64 5.22 -5.45
CA THR A 199 13.57 5.46 -6.56
C THR A 199 13.02 4.80 -7.82
N PHE A 200 12.58 3.55 -7.72
CA PHE A 200 12.01 2.79 -8.82
C PHE A 200 10.74 3.44 -9.38
N LEU A 201 9.78 3.80 -8.52
CA LEU A 201 8.52 4.43 -8.95
C LEU A 201 8.78 5.79 -9.63
N ARG A 202 9.78 6.56 -9.17
CA ARG A 202 10.18 7.81 -9.86
C ARG A 202 10.78 7.55 -11.24
N LEU A 203 11.56 6.47 -11.41
CA LEU A 203 12.07 6.07 -12.73
C LEU A 203 10.92 5.65 -13.66
N PHE A 204 9.97 4.84 -13.16
CA PHE A 204 8.77 4.46 -13.91
C PHE A 204 7.94 5.67 -14.35
N ALA A 205 7.79 6.66 -13.47
CA ALA A 205 7.09 7.90 -13.81
C ALA A 205 7.82 8.68 -14.92
N ARG A 206 9.15 8.77 -14.87
CA ARG A 206 9.96 9.41 -15.93
C ARG A 206 9.89 8.67 -17.27
N LEU A 207 9.75 7.35 -17.24
CA LEU A 207 9.57 6.52 -18.43
C LEU A 207 8.13 6.51 -18.96
N GLY A 208 7.21 7.27 -18.34
CA GLY A 208 5.80 7.32 -18.72
C GLY A 208 5.03 6.02 -18.45
N LYS A 209 5.58 5.10 -17.65
CA LYS A 209 4.93 3.82 -17.31
C LYS A 209 3.82 3.99 -16.28
N ILE A 210 3.94 5.01 -15.44
CA ILE A 210 2.97 5.40 -14.43
C ILE A 210 2.93 6.92 -14.32
N THR A 211 1.88 7.45 -13.70
CA THR A 211 1.80 8.85 -13.28
C THR A 211 1.76 8.93 -11.76
N ILE A 212 2.46 9.89 -11.16
CA ILE A 212 2.32 10.20 -9.73
C ILE A 212 1.35 11.37 -9.59
N HIS A 213 0.22 11.14 -8.91
CA HIS A 213 -0.76 12.19 -8.62
C HIS A 213 -0.13 13.24 -7.69
N GLY A 214 -0.33 14.52 -8.00
CA GLY A 214 0.40 15.63 -7.38
C GLY A 214 1.81 15.86 -7.96
N GLY A 215 2.22 15.04 -8.94
CA GLY A 215 3.48 15.16 -9.66
C GLY A 215 4.70 14.60 -8.92
N VAL A 216 5.81 14.51 -9.64
CA VAL A 216 7.14 14.29 -9.04
C VAL A 216 7.71 15.66 -8.71
N SER A 217 8.13 15.86 -7.45
CA SER A 217 8.83 17.09 -7.04
C SER A 217 9.98 17.40 -7.99
N ALA A 218 10.08 18.65 -8.45
CA ALA A 218 11.20 19.10 -9.28
C ALA A 218 12.53 18.69 -8.64
N ASN A 219 13.38 18.02 -9.39
CA ASN A 219 14.69 17.64 -8.90
C ASN A 219 15.58 18.89 -8.91
N ALA A 220 15.87 19.45 -7.74
CA ALA A 220 16.73 20.63 -7.62
C ALA A 220 18.11 20.41 -8.27
N TYR A 221 18.58 19.15 -8.32
CA TYR A 221 19.84 18.78 -8.96
C TYR A 221 19.78 18.78 -10.49
N THR A 222 18.61 18.84 -11.12
CA THR A 222 18.50 19.05 -12.57
C THR A 222 19.05 20.42 -12.95
N ARG A 223 18.73 21.47 -12.18
CA ARG A 223 19.31 22.80 -12.38
C ARG A 223 20.81 22.83 -12.10
N LEU A 224 21.28 21.96 -11.22
CA LEU A 224 22.71 21.81 -10.95
C LEU A 224 23.44 21.25 -12.17
N ALA A 225 22.86 20.24 -12.84
CA ALA A 225 23.39 19.69 -14.09
C ALA A 225 23.34 20.70 -15.25
N GLU A 226 22.30 21.53 -15.32
CA GLU A 226 22.25 22.63 -16.30
C GLU A 226 23.31 23.71 -16.02
N ARG A 227 23.61 23.98 -14.74
CA ARG A 227 24.59 24.97 -14.32
C ARG A 227 26.03 24.51 -14.55
N PHE A 228 26.31 23.24 -14.32
CA PHE A 228 27.63 22.62 -14.46
C PHE A 228 27.62 21.66 -15.65
N SER A 229 27.33 22.19 -16.84
CA SER A 229 27.20 21.42 -18.09
C SER A 229 28.48 20.70 -18.51
N GLU A 230 29.63 21.14 -18.00
CA GLU A 230 30.95 20.55 -18.19
C GLU A 230 31.19 19.30 -17.34
N VAL A 231 30.39 19.08 -16.28
CA VAL A 231 30.48 17.91 -15.41
C VAL A 231 29.45 16.86 -15.84
N PRO A 232 29.84 15.60 -16.08
CA PRO A 232 28.91 14.53 -16.41
C PRO A 232 27.80 14.39 -15.34
N PRO A 233 26.52 14.18 -15.73
CA PRO A 233 25.42 14.00 -14.77
C PRO A 233 25.64 12.86 -13.77
N ALA A 234 26.39 11.83 -14.17
CA ALA A 234 26.78 10.72 -13.30
C ALA A 234 27.71 11.18 -12.17
N GLU A 235 28.70 12.05 -12.45
CA GLU A 235 29.61 12.60 -11.43
C GLU A 235 28.86 13.53 -10.47
N ILE A 236 27.94 14.36 -10.98
CA ILE A 236 27.06 15.18 -10.13
C ILE A 236 26.22 14.28 -9.21
N SER A 237 25.72 13.15 -9.73
CA SER A 237 24.94 12.19 -8.93
C SER A 237 25.78 11.50 -7.86
N LEU A 238 27.05 11.18 -8.15
CA LEU A 238 28.00 10.64 -7.18
C LEU A 238 28.31 11.66 -6.07
N ALA A 239 28.62 12.90 -6.42
CA ALA A 239 28.84 13.96 -5.44
C ALA A 239 27.61 14.20 -4.54
N VAL A 240 26.39 14.12 -5.12
CA VAL A 240 25.14 14.17 -4.33
C VAL A 240 25.04 12.96 -3.39
N ALA A 241 25.37 11.75 -3.86
CA ALA A 241 25.35 10.54 -3.06
C ALA A 241 26.34 10.60 -1.89
N GLU A 242 27.56 11.10 -2.12
CA GLU A 242 28.58 11.33 -1.10
C GLU A 242 28.06 12.26 0.01
N VAL A 243 27.57 13.45 -0.36
CA VAL A 243 27.03 14.43 0.61
C VAL A 243 25.81 13.87 1.36
N LEU A 244 24.92 13.13 0.70
CA LEU A 244 23.79 12.48 1.36
C LEU A 244 24.25 11.39 2.33
N SER A 245 25.26 10.60 1.96
CA SER A 245 25.85 9.57 2.82
C SER A 245 26.46 10.17 4.08
N GLU A 246 27.24 11.25 3.95
CA GLU A 246 27.79 11.97 5.10
C GLU A 246 26.70 12.53 6.01
N ARG A 247 25.64 13.13 5.44
CA ARG A 247 24.51 13.65 6.22
C ARG A 247 23.74 12.54 6.95
N LEU A 248 23.58 11.39 6.33
CA LEU A 248 22.97 10.22 6.97
C LEU A 248 23.84 9.70 8.11
N GLY A 249 25.14 9.53 7.91
CA GLY A 249 26.08 9.14 8.97
C GLY A 249 26.06 10.10 10.17
N ASN A 250 26.01 11.41 9.90
CA ASN A 250 25.85 12.42 10.95
C ASN A 250 24.49 12.33 11.66
N THR A 251 23.42 11.96 10.95
CA THR A 251 22.10 11.74 11.55
C THR A 251 22.08 10.50 12.43
N ASP A 252 22.68 9.40 11.97
CA ASP A 252 22.78 8.15 12.72
C ASP A 252 23.55 8.36 14.03
N ALA A 253 24.65 9.12 14.02
CA ALA A 253 25.38 9.50 15.23
C ALA A 253 24.50 10.27 16.25
N GLN A 254 23.59 11.13 15.78
CA GLN A 254 22.64 11.83 16.67
C GLN A 254 21.54 10.89 17.17
N VAL A 255 21.08 9.95 16.34
CA VAL A 255 20.12 8.92 16.74
C VAL A 255 20.74 8.01 17.81
N ASP A 256 21.99 7.59 17.67
CA ASP A 256 22.71 6.79 18.68
C ASP A 256 22.87 7.55 19.99
N LYS A 257 23.13 8.85 19.93
CA LYS A 257 23.14 9.73 21.11
C LYS A 257 21.76 9.78 21.77
N LEU A 258 20.68 9.85 21.00
CA LEU A 258 19.30 9.83 21.51
C LEU A 258 18.95 8.47 22.14
N ILE A 259 19.35 7.36 21.50
CA ILE A 259 19.15 5.99 21.99
C ILE A 259 19.92 5.79 23.30
N SER A 260 21.17 6.26 23.39
CA SER A 260 21.96 6.13 24.62
C SER A 260 21.34 6.91 25.77
N LEU A 261 20.87 8.14 25.54
CA LEU A 261 20.14 8.95 26.54
C LEU A 261 18.83 8.27 26.98
N THR A 262 18.07 7.70 26.05
CA THR A 262 16.82 6.99 26.40
C THR A 262 17.05 5.62 27.05
N ASN A 263 18.19 4.96 26.80
CA ASN A 263 18.57 3.74 27.52
C ASN A 263 18.92 4.01 28.99
N VAL A 264 19.51 5.17 29.31
CA VAL A 264 19.73 5.61 30.71
C VAL A 264 18.41 5.87 31.42
N ILE A 265 17.42 6.46 30.73
CA ILE A 265 16.06 6.66 31.27
C ILE A 265 15.34 5.31 31.45
N ARG A 266 15.46 4.37 30.49
CA ARG A 266 14.88 3.03 30.63
C ARG A 266 15.56 2.19 31.70
N SER A 267 16.87 2.33 31.90
CA SER A 267 17.59 1.57 32.94
C SER A 267 17.19 2.05 34.34
N THR A 268 17.02 3.37 34.52
CA THR A 268 16.51 3.95 35.77
C THR A 268 15.04 3.58 36.01
N ASP A 269 14.17 3.62 35.00
CA ASP A 269 12.76 3.18 35.13
C ASP A 269 12.64 1.68 35.42
N ASN A 270 13.45 0.83 34.76
CA ASN A 270 13.48 -0.61 35.05
C ASN A 270 14.04 -0.92 36.45
N PHE A 271 15.03 -0.17 36.92
CA PHE A 271 15.56 -0.29 38.27
C PHE A 271 14.51 0.11 39.32
N LEU A 272 13.82 1.24 39.13
CA LEU A 272 12.71 1.68 39.98
C LEU A 272 11.53 0.70 39.97
N ARG A 273 11.20 0.10 38.82
CA ARG A 273 10.17 -0.96 38.72
C ARG A 273 10.58 -2.25 39.42
N ARG A 274 11.87 -2.61 39.41
CA ARG A 274 12.39 -3.77 40.15
C ARG A 274 12.43 -3.53 41.67
N LEU A 275 12.53 -2.28 42.09
CA LEU A 275 12.45 -1.86 43.50
C LEU A 275 11.02 -1.71 44.02
N ARG A 276 9.98 -1.78 43.17
CA ARG A 276 8.59 -1.82 43.65
C ARG A 276 8.33 -3.14 44.39
N PRO A 277 7.94 -3.12 45.68
CA PRO A 277 7.71 -4.33 46.45
C PRO A 277 6.50 -5.12 45.91
N LYS A 278 6.60 -6.45 45.92
CA LYS A 278 5.58 -7.40 45.42
C LYS A 278 4.25 -7.41 46.20
N PHE A 279 4.05 -6.54 47.20
CA PHE A 279 2.80 -6.48 47.97
C PHE A 279 1.66 -5.70 47.30
N LEU A 280 1.92 -5.04 46.15
CA LEU A 280 0.90 -4.33 45.37
C LEU A 280 0.34 -5.12 44.17
N LYS A 281 0.63 -6.42 44.07
CA LYS A 281 -0.16 -7.31 43.20
C LYS A 281 -1.39 -7.77 43.98
N GLY A 282 -2.48 -7.01 43.85
CA GLY A 282 -3.79 -7.41 44.35
C GLY A 282 -4.15 -8.82 43.85
N LYS A 283 -4.59 -9.68 44.78
CA LYS A 283 -5.13 -11.01 44.49
C LYS A 283 -6.22 -10.89 43.41
N PRO A 284 -6.32 -11.84 42.45
CA PRO A 284 -7.51 -11.95 41.64
C PRO A 284 -8.71 -12.17 42.58
N LYS A 285 -9.75 -11.35 42.46
CA LYS A 285 -11.03 -11.59 43.13
C LYS A 285 -11.52 -12.97 42.66
N GLY A 286 -11.54 -13.91 43.59
CA GLY A 286 -12.25 -15.17 43.40
C GLY A 286 -13.73 -14.87 43.21
N THR A 287 -14.35 -15.59 42.27
CA THR A 287 -15.80 -15.66 42.11
C THR A 287 -16.39 -16.37 43.34
N PRO A 288 -17.30 -15.74 44.11
CA PRO A 288 -18.01 -16.42 45.18
C PRO A 288 -19.44 -16.80 44.76
N GLY A 289 -19.76 -18.10 44.91
CA GLY A 289 -21.11 -18.64 45.14
C GLY A 289 -22.10 -18.54 43.95
N GLU A 290 -23.08 -19.41 43.73
CA GLU A 290 -23.85 -20.41 44.50
C GLU A 290 -24.60 -21.24 43.42
N GLN A 291 -25.14 -22.44 43.57
CA GLN A 291 -25.28 -23.46 44.61
C GLN A 291 -25.86 -24.69 43.89
N LYS A 292 -25.58 -25.88 44.42
CA LYS A 292 -26.41 -27.07 44.19
C LYS A 292 -27.71 -26.92 44.96
N GLU A 293 -28.83 -27.33 44.38
CA GLU A 293 -29.86 -28.18 45.00
C GLU A 293 -30.92 -28.56 43.96
N GLY A 294 -31.32 -29.84 43.94
CA GLY A 294 -32.25 -30.45 42.99
C GLY A 294 -31.71 -31.77 42.44
#